data_AF-A0A3R8WVB2-F1
#
_entry.id   AF-A0A3R8WVB2-F1
#
_cell.length_a   1.000
_cell.length_b   1.000
_cell.length_c   1.000
_cell.angle_alpha   90.00
_cell.angle_beta   90.00
_cell.angle_gamma   90.00
#
_symmetry.space_group_name_H-M   'P 1'
#
loop_
_entity.id
_entity.type
_entity.pdbx_description
1 polymer ?
#
loop_
_entity_poly.entity_id
_entity_poly.type
_entity_poly.pdbx_seq_one_letter_code
_entity_poly.pdbx_strand_id
1 'polypeptide(L)'
;MGSLLSGLPGIEGRVRRGGLAVLATAAAVTAAAVTAAVVPLIAAPAAAFGQGRGGDHLTVVVRHAGAGWDGTYELFCHPAGGHHPDVRGACQKLDEQTQWGRDLFAPVPPGTICSMISGGPATARVTGTWAGRPVDASYDRNNGCEIDRWNRMVPLLPKIG
;
A
#
# COMPACT_ATOMS: atom_id res chain seq x y z
N MET A 1 -27.93 6.84 45.53
CA MET A 1 -29.33 7.14 45.92
C MET A 1 -30.23 6.79 44.75
N GLY A 2 -31.11 5.79 44.91
CA GLY A 2 -32.06 5.26 43.88
C GLY A 2 -31.47 4.18 42.96
N SER A 3 -31.73 2.86 42.99
CA SER A 3 -32.94 2.05 43.30
C SER A 3 -34.12 2.46 42.41
N LEU A 4 -34.84 1.65 41.62
CA LEU A 4 -35.07 0.21 41.41
C LEU A 4 -35.65 0.09 39.96
N LEU A 5 -35.76 -1.07 39.29
CA LEU A 5 -37.00 -1.88 39.29
C LEU A 5 -36.93 -2.99 38.21
N SER A 6 -37.29 -4.21 38.64
CA SER A 6 -38.11 -5.22 37.90
C SER A 6 -37.46 -5.98 36.73
N GLY A 7 -37.34 -7.32 36.68
CA GLY A 7 -38.27 -8.39 37.10
C GLY A 7 -39.43 -8.46 36.08
N LEU A 8 -39.81 -9.55 35.38
CA LEU A 8 -39.87 -11.01 35.64
C LEU A 8 -40.07 -11.76 34.27
N PRO A 9 -40.77 -12.92 34.11
CA PRO A 9 -40.17 -14.25 33.93
C PRO A 9 -40.79 -15.13 32.79
N GLY A 10 -40.27 -16.35 32.63
CA GLY A 10 -40.99 -17.56 32.13
C GLY A 10 -41.28 -17.60 30.62
N ILE A 11 -41.40 -18.73 29.91
CA ILE A 11 -41.86 -20.09 30.22
C ILE A 11 -41.43 -20.98 29.03
N GLU A 12 -40.68 -22.07 29.23
CA GLU A 12 -41.14 -23.46 29.32
C GLU A 12 -41.86 -24.05 28.08
N GLY A 13 -41.27 -25.13 27.53
CA GLY A 13 -41.89 -26.04 26.55
C GLY A 13 -40.87 -27.05 25.99
N ARG A 14 -40.46 -28.09 26.73
CA ARG A 14 -41.10 -29.41 26.97
C ARG A 14 -40.93 -30.44 25.81
N VAL A 15 -40.02 -31.39 26.07
CA VAL A 15 -40.12 -32.88 25.90
C VAL A 15 -39.86 -33.53 24.54
N ARG A 16 -38.95 -34.53 24.56
CA ARG A 16 -39.15 -35.98 24.26
C ARG A 16 -37.86 -36.72 24.67
N ARG A 17 -37.82 -37.45 25.81
CA ARG A 17 -38.18 -38.87 26.06
C ARG A 17 -37.52 -39.89 25.10
N GLY A 18 -36.67 -40.73 25.68
CA GLY A 18 -36.14 -42.01 25.14
C GLY A 18 -34.76 -42.25 25.74
N GLY A 19 -34.62 -43.01 26.83
CA GLY A 19 -34.37 -44.46 26.80
C GLY A 19 -32.85 -44.70 26.64
N LEU A 20 -32.11 -45.50 27.39
CA LEU A 20 -32.39 -46.66 28.22
C LEU A 20 -31.26 -46.77 29.27
N ALA A 21 -31.61 -47.35 30.42
CA ALA A 21 -30.67 -47.71 31.46
C ALA A 21 -29.62 -48.71 30.94
N VAL A 22 -28.35 -48.48 31.27
CA VAL A 22 -27.31 -49.51 31.18
C VAL A 22 -26.68 -49.64 32.56
N LEU A 23 -26.75 -50.87 33.06
CA LEU A 23 -26.35 -51.34 34.36
C LEU A 23 -24.83 -51.17 34.57
N ALA A 24 -24.47 -50.71 35.76
CA ALA A 24 -23.10 -50.69 36.24
C ALA A 24 -22.63 -52.11 36.58
N THR A 25 -21.50 -52.52 36.01
CA THR A 25 -20.66 -53.60 36.55
C THR A 25 -19.19 -53.20 36.43
N ALA A 26 -18.51 -53.23 37.57
CA ALA A 26 -17.14 -52.81 37.80
C ALA A 26 -16.09 -53.70 37.09
N ALA A 27 -15.01 -53.11 36.59
CA ALA A 27 -13.68 -53.75 36.55
C ALA A 27 -12.55 -52.76 36.15
N ALA A 28 -11.41 -52.96 36.83
CA ALA A 28 -10.03 -52.64 36.43
C ALA A 28 -9.53 -51.19 36.56
N VAL A 29 -8.79 -50.96 37.64
CA VAL A 29 -7.73 -49.96 37.75
C VAL A 29 -6.57 -50.38 36.85
N THR A 30 -6.26 -49.59 35.82
CA THR A 30 -4.93 -49.57 35.19
C THR A 30 -4.60 -48.18 34.64
N ALA A 31 -3.58 -47.59 35.26
CA ALA A 31 -2.56 -46.64 34.78
C ALA A 31 -2.82 -45.70 33.59
N ALA A 32 -2.46 -44.45 33.83
CA ALA A 32 -2.44 -43.31 32.92
C ALA A 32 -1.74 -43.55 31.57
N ALA A 33 -2.36 -43.04 30.52
CA ALA A 33 -1.68 -42.52 29.33
C ALA A 33 -2.58 -41.45 28.69
N VAL A 34 -2.41 -40.19 29.12
CA VAL A 34 -3.05 -39.04 28.47
C VAL A 34 -2.34 -38.84 27.14
N THR A 35 -2.88 -39.39 26.05
CA THR A 35 -2.45 -39.03 24.71
C THR A 35 -2.99 -37.63 24.42
N ALA A 36 -2.17 -36.62 24.72
CA ALA A 36 -2.42 -35.25 24.31
C ALA A 36 -2.51 -35.22 22.78
N ALA A 37 -3.71 -35.00 22.24
CA ALA A 37 -3.91 -34.71 20.83
C ALA A 37 -3.26 -33.34 20.55
N VAL A 38 -2.03 -33.36 20.05
CA VAL A 38 -1.33 -32.20 19.53
C VAL A 38 -2.06 -31.73 18.26
N VAL A 39 -2.92 -30.72 18.42
CA VAL A 39 -3.48 -29.98 17.29
C VAL A 39 -2.31 -29.25 16.61
N PRO A 40 -1.97 -29.53 15.34
CA PRO A 40 -1.00 -28.71 14.64
C PRO A 40 -1.65 -27.34 14.42
N LEU A 41 -1.16 -26.34 15.15
CA LEU A 41 -1.41 -24.94 14.86
C LEU A 41 -0.75 -24.67 13.50
N ILE A 42 -1.53 -24.74 12.42
CA ILE A 42 -1.11 -24.20 11.12
C ILE A 42 -1.06 -22.69 11.33
N ALA A 43 0.11 -22.19 11.70
CA ALA A 43 0.41 -20.77 11.67
C ALA A 43 0.31 -20.33 10.21
N ALA A 44 -0.81 -19.68 9.87
CA ALA A 44 -0.90 -18.98 8.60
C ALA A 44 0.28 -18.00 8.50
N PRO A 45 0.98 -17.89 7.36
CA PRO A 45 1.99 -16.87 7.22
C PRO A 45 1.32 -15.51 7.30
N ALA A 46 1.55 -14.79 8.40
CA ALA A 46 1.31 -13.36 8.48
C ALA A 46 2.38 -12.64 7.64
N ALA A 47 2.30 -12.78 6.32
CA ALA A 47 3.09 -12.03 5.35
C ALA A 47 2.16 -11.80 4.15
N ALA A 48 1.71 -10.61 3.79
CA ALA A 48 2.27 -9.29 4.04
C ALA A 48 1.16 -8.23 4.17
N PHE A 49 0.92 -7.73 5.39
CA PHE A 49 0.44 -6.36 5.57
C PHE A 49 1.60 -5.51 6.06
N GLY A 50 2.67 -5.51 5.25
CA GLY A 50 3.86 -4.68 5.42
C GLY A 50 3.88 -3.46 4.51
N GLN A 51 2.77 -3.08 3.87
CA GLN A 51 2.71 -1.91 2.96
C GLN A 51 2.34 -0.59 3.66
N GLY A 52 2.46 -0.51 4.99
CA GLY A 52 1.91 0.63 5.75
C GLY A 52 2.91 1.52 6.48
N ARG A 53 4.23 1.29 6.36
CA ARG A 53 5.24 2.11 7.08
C ARG A 53 6.55 2.33 6.35
N GLY A 54 6.67 1.90 5.09
CA GLY A 54 7.69 2.48 4.22
C GLY A 54 7.15 3.83 3.78
N GLY A 55 7.82 4.93 4.13
CA GLY A 55 7.48 6.24 3.57
C GLY A 55 7.51 6.21 2.04
N ASP A 56 6.98 7.25 1.41
CA ASP A 56 7.06 7.35 -0.04
C ASP A 56 8.54 7.44 -0.44
N HIS A 57 8.94 6.60 -1.39
CA HIS A 57 10.33 6.48 -1.80
C HIS A 57 10.39 6.36 -3.30
N LEU A 58 11.03 7.33 -3.94
CA LEU A 58 11.20 7.40 -5.37
C LEU A 58 12.68 7.54 -5.72
N THR A 59 13.10 6.78 -6.73
CA THR A 59 14.38 6.96 -7.42
C THR A 59 14.10 7.65 -8.76
N VAL A 60 14.72 8.80 -8.98
CA VAL A 60 14.59 9.59 -10.20
C VAL A 60 15.91 9.54 -10.97
N VAL A 61 15.91 8.96 -12.15
CA VAL A 61 17.07 8.93 -13.05
C VAL A 61 16.85 9.92 -14.17
N VAL A 62 17.67 10.96 -14.26
CA VAL A 62 17.62 11.98 -15.31
C VAL A 62 18.80 11.81 -16.26
N ARG A 63 18.56 11.96 -17.57
CA ARG A 63 19.58 11.89 -18.61
C ARG A 63 19.37 12.97 -19.67
N HIS A 64 20.47 13.45 -20.25
CA HIS A 64 20.47 14.41 -21.35
C HIS A 64 19.77 15.76 -21.03
N ALA A 65 19.66 16.11 -19.75
CA ALA A 65 19.24 17.40 -19.24
C ALA A 65 20.43 18.35 -18.97
N GLY A 66 21.66 17.83 -19.10
CA GLY A 66 22.92 18.57 -18.88
C GLY A 66 23.59 18.16 -17.57
N ALA A 67 24.90 18.38 -17.47
CA ALA A 67 25.71 17.86 -16.36
C ALA A 67 25.27 18.32 -14.94
N GLY A 68 24.55 19.44 -14.84
CA GLY A 68 24.00 19.91 -13.56
C GLY A 68 22.71 19.18 -13.12
N TRP A 69 22.07 18.44 -14.01
CA TRP A 69 20.77 17.79 -13.81
C TRP A 69 20.78 16.29 -14.09
N ASP A 70 21.76 15.80 -14.85
CA ASP A 70 21.91 14.38 -15.14
C ASP A 70 22.38 13.64 -13.89
N GLY A 71 21.75 12.52 -13.58
CA GLY A 71 22.07 11.78 -12.37
C GLY A 71 20.97 10.82 -11.93
N THR A 72 21.22 10.17 -10.81
CA THR A 72 20.22 9.42 -10.06
C THR A 72 19.97 10.18 -8.77
N TYR A 73 18.70 10.29 -8.36
CA TYR A 73 18.28 11.01 -7.19
C TYR A 73 17.34 10.17 -6.35
N GLU A 74 17.69 9.96 -5.08
CA GLU A 74 16.77 9.37 -4.12
C GLU A 74 15.92 10.47 -3.46
N LEU A 75 14.62 10.23 -3.41
CA LEU A 75 13.63 11.08 -2.77
C LEU A 75 12.82 10.23 -1.79
N PHE A 76 12.86 10.60 -0.52
CA PHE A 76 11.96 10.08 0.50
C PHE A 76 10.98 11.18 0.89
N CYS A 77 9.70 10.83 1.00
CA CYS A 77 8.67 11.69 1.57
C CYS A 77 8.00 10.95 2.75
N HIS A 78 7.55 11.72 3.74
CA HIS A 78 6.93 11.19 4.97
C HIS A 78 7.82 10.20 5.78
N PRO A 79 9.02 10.61 6.26
CA PRO A 79 9.56 11.98 6.30
C PRO A 79 10.41 12.36 5.07
N ALA A 80 10.54 13.66 4.82
CA ALA A 80 11.32 14.21 3.72
C ALA A 80 12.83 13.91 3.87
N GLY A 81 13.46 13.33 2.86
CA GLY A 81 14.89 13.03 2.84
C GLY A 81 15.42 12.57 1.48
N GLY A 82 16.68 12.14 1.45
CA GLY A 82 17.39 11.73 0.23
C GLY A 82 18.34 12.80 -0.30
N HIS A 83 18.77 12.65 -1.55
CA HIS A 83 19.73 13.54 -2.21
C HIS A 83 19.18 14.19 -3.48
N HIS A 84 17.86 14.24 -3.60
CA HIS A 84 17.18 15.06 -4.60
C HIS A 84 17.52 16.56 -4.39
N PRO A 85 17.79 17.36 -5.44
CA PRO A 85 18.18 18.76 -5.29
C PRO A 85 17.17 19.64 -4.55
N ASP A 86 15.89 19.29 -4.65
CA ASP A 86 14.79 19.94 -3.93
C ASP A 86 13.85 18.88 -3.34
N VAL A 87 14.25 18.29 -2.21
CA VAL A 87 13.45 17.25 -1.54
C VAL A 87 12.07 17.79 -1.14
N ARG A 88 12.02 18.94 -0.47
CA ARG A 88 10.76 19.47 0.09
C ARG A 88 9.79 19.91 -0.99
N GLY A 89 10.28 20.64 -2.00
CA GLY A 89 9.45 21.08 -3.12
C GLY A 89 8.93 19.90 -3.94
N ALA A 90 9.74 18.86 -4.15
CA ALA A 90 9.30 17.65 -4.86
C ALA A 90 8.20 16.91 -4.08
N CYS A 91 8.38 16.67 -2.78
CA CYS A 91 7.34 16.04 -1.96
C CYS A 91 6.05 16.85 -1.95
N GLN A 92 6.12 18.15 -1.68
CA GLN A 92 4.95 19.04 -1.67
C GLN A 92 4.22 18.99 -3.01
N LYS A 93 4.95 19.04 -4.13
CA LYS A 93 4.37 19.01 -5.46
C LYS A 93 3.58 17.73 -5.71
N LEU A 94 4.15 16.58 -5.34
CA LEU A 94 3.51 15.30 -5.51
C LEU A 94 2.30 15.15 -4.60
N ASP A 95 2.38 15.64 -3.36
CA ASP A 95 1.25 15.64 -2.41
C ASP A 95 0.07 16.47 -2.95
N GLU A 96 0.33 17.69 -3.43
CA GLU A 96 -0.69 18.59 -4.00
C GLU A 96 -1.40 17.99 -5.22
N GLN A 97 -0.69 17.21 -6.03
CA GLN A 97 -1.23 16.60 -7.24
C GLN A 97 -1.84 15.23 -7.03
N THR A 98 -1.58 14.59 -5.88
CA THR A 98 -2.09 13.26 -5.59
C THR A 98 -3.61 13.30 -5.39
N GLN A 99 -4.30 12.50 -6.19
CA GLN A 99 -5.75 12.34 -6.12
C GLN A 99 -6.08 10.85 -6.02
N TRP A 100 -6.87 10.47 -5.02
CA TRP A 100 -7.28 9.08 -4.82
C TRP A 100 -8.00 8.54 -6.06
N GLY A 101 -7.61 7.34 -6.48
CA GLY A 101 -8.16 6.68 -7.68
C GLY A 101 -7.61 7.17 -9.02
N ARG A 102 -6.67 8.13 -9.02
CA ARG A 102 -5.98 8.58 -10.24
C ARG A 102 -4.50 8.25 -10.16
N ASP A 103 -3.94 7.88 -11.30
CA ASP A 103 -2.51 7.64 -11.40
C ASP A 103 -1.77 8.92 -11.78
N LEU A 104 -1.09 9.52 -10.81
CA LEU A 104 -0.28 10.72 -10.99
C LEU A 104 0.83 10.52 -12.04
N PHE A 105 1.37 9.30 -12.13
CA PHE A 105 2.51 8.97 -12.98
C PHE A 105 2.09 8.39 -14.34
N ALA A 106 0.77 8.32 -14.63
CA ALA A 106 0.27 7.77 -15.89
C ALA A 106 0.88 8.45 -17.12
N PRO A 107 1.13 7.70 -18.20
CA PRO A 107 1.59 8.25 -19.47
C PRO A 107 0.50 9.11 -20.12
N VAL A 108 0.89 9.85 -21.17
CA VAL A 108 -0.10 10.49 -22.05
C VAL A 108 -0.97 9.39 -22.69
N PRO A 109 -2.31 9.50 -22.65
CA PRO A 109 -3.18 8.50 -23.27
C PRO A 109 -2.89 8.34 -24.77
N PRO A 110 -2.92 7.10 -25.30
CA PRO A 110 -2.74 6.88 -26.72
C PRO A 110 -3.83 7.61 -27.53
N GLY A 111 -3.45 8.16 -28.69
CA GLY A 111 -4.36 8.91 -29.55
C GLY A 111 -4.64 10.35 -29.08
N THR A 112 -3.99 10.81 -28.00
CA THR A 112 -4.02 12.24 -27.63
C THR A 112 -3.41 13.07 -28.76
N ILE A 113 -4.12 14.11 -29.20
CA ILE A 113 -3.60 15.05 -30.20
C ILE A 113 -2.60 15.97 -29.53
N CYS A 114 -1.33 15.85 -29.92
CA CYS A 114 -0.21 16.60 -29.36
C CYS A 114 0.46 17.44 -30.43
N SER A 115 0.99 18.61 -30.06
CA SER A 115 1.83 19.37 -30.98
C SER A 115 3.14 18.63 -31.23
N MET A 116 3.68 18.74 -32.45
CA MET A 116 4.96 18.12 -32.82
C MET A 116 6.18 18.95 -32.39
N ILE A 117 6.04 19.74 -31.31
CA ILE A 117 7.10 20.57 -30.77
C ILE A 117 7.98 19.71 -29.86
N SER A 118 9.26 19.60 -30.20
CA SER A 118 10.25 18.92 -29.35
C SER A 118 10.87 19.88 -28.35
N GLY A 119 11.00 19.45 -27.10
CA GLY A 119 11.65 20.19 -26.01
C GLY A 119 13.14 19.85 -25.86
N GLY A 120 13.67 18.93 -26.67
CA GLY A 120 15.05 18.45 -26.60
C GLY A 120 15.18 17.01 -26.06
N PRO A 121 16.42 16.52 -25.89
CA PRO A 121 16.70 15.09 -25.70
C PRO A 121 16.52 14.58 -24.27
N ALA A 122 16.19 15.46 -23.31
CA ALA A 122 16.13 15.11 -21.92
C ALA A 122 15.08 14.02 -21.64
N THR A 123 15.45 13.05 -20.82
CA THR A 123 14.59 11.95 -20.38
C THR A 123 14.71 11.77 -18.88
N ALA A 124 13.66 11.19 -18.28
CA ALA A 124 13.70 10.77 -16.89
C ALA A 124 12.98 9.43 -16.70
N ARG A 125 13.41 8.65 -15.71
CA ARG A 125 12.67 7.50 -15.20
C ARG A 125 12.47 7.65 -13.71
N VAL A 126 11.23 7.49 -13.26
CA VAL A 126 10.84 7.53 -11.86
C VAL A 126 10.37 6.14 -11.47
N THR A 127 11.01 5.54 -10.48
CA THR A 127 10.62 4.23 -9.93
C THR A 127 10.47 4.30 -8.43
N GLY A 128 9.69 3.39 -7.84
CA GLY A 128 9.60 3.26 -6.38
C GLY A 128 8.17 3.06 -5.90
N THR A 129 7.81 3.70 -4.79
CA THR A 129 6.46 3.66 -4.21
C THR A 129 5.99 5.06 -3.84
N TRP A 130 4.76 5.39 -4.23
CA TRP A 130 4.09 6.64 -3.90
C TRP A 130 2.64 6.37 -3.47
N ALA A 131 2.23 6.89 -2.31
CA ALA A 131 0.89 6.71 -1.74
C ALA A 131 0.46 5.23 -1.69
N GLY A 132 1.42 4.34 -1.37
CA GLY A 132 1.21 2.89 -1.31
C GLY A 132 1.11 2.17 -2.66
N ARG A 133 1.30 2.88 -3.78
CA ARG A 133 1.29 2.31 -5.14
C ARG A 133 2.70 2.22 -5.72
N PRO A 134 3.04 1.13 -6.43
CA PRO A 134 4.30 1.06 -7.15
C PRO A 134 4.30 2.08 -8.30
N VAL A 135 5.46 2.68 -8.55
CA VAL A 135 5.71 3.64 -9.61
C VAL A 135 6.78 3.07 -10.52
N ASP A 136 6.54 3.11 -11.83
CA ASP A 136 7.54 2.95 -12.89
C ASP A 136 7.08 3.77 -14.09
N ALA A 137 7.64 4.97 -14.22
CA ALA A 137 7.21 5.95 -15.21
C ALA A 137 8.40 6.55 -15.95
N SER A 138 8.34 6.51 -17.27
CA SER A 138 9.28 7.20 -18.15
C SER A 138 8.72 8.55 -18.57
N TYR A 139 9.61 9.51 -18.75
CA TYR A 139 9.33 10.86 -19.23
C TYR A 139 10.31 11.17 -20.37
N ASP A 140 9.77 11.73 -21.44
CA ASP A 140 10.54 12.36 -22.51
C ASP A 140 9.96 13.75 -22.80
N ARG A 141 10.50 14.42 -23.81
CA ARG A 141 10.08 15.76 -24.22
C ARG A 141 9.94 15.85 -25.74
N ASN A 142 9.49 14.77 -26.39
CA ASN A 142 9.48 14.64 -27.85
C ASN A 142 8.29 15.34 -28.52
N ASN A 143 7.24 15.70 -27.77
CA ASN A 143 6.07 16.40 -28.25
C ASN A 143 5.48 17.31 -27.15
N GLY A 144 4.49 18.14 -27.48
CA GLY A 144 3.89 19.10 -26.53
C GLY A 144 3.25 18.46 -25.29
N CYS A 145 2.58 17.31 -25.44
CA CYS A 145 1.96 16.63 -24.31
C CYS A 145 2.99 16.08 -23.32
N GLU A 146 4.11 15.55 -23.84
CA GLU A 146 5.20 15.04 -23.00
C GLU A 146 5.97 16.17 -22.32
N ILE A 147 6.16 17.32 -23.00
CA ILE A 147 6.69 18.54 -22.37
C ILE A 147 5.78 18.99 -21.23
N ASP A 148 4.47 19.04 -21.44
CA ASP A 148 3.53 19.43 -20.38
C ASP A 148 3.52 18.42 -19.22
N ARG A 149 3.64 17.12 -19.53
CA ARG A 149 3.74 16.07 -18.52
C ARG A 149 5.01 16.18 -17.69
N TRP A 150 6.14 16.47 -18.33
CA TRP A 150 7.39 16.80 -17.65
C TRP A 150 7.22 18.00 -16.72
N ASN A 151 6.68 19.10 -17.24
CA ASN A 151 6.53 20.36 -16.51
C ASN A 151 5.61 20.22 -15.30
N ARG A 152 4.57 19.37 -15.37
CA ARG A 152 3.71 19.07 -14.22
C ARG A 152 4.46 18.42 -13.07
N MET A 153 5.58 17.75 -13.33
CA MET A 153 6.41 17.11 -12.31
C MET A 153 7.51 18.02 -11.76
N VAL A 154 7.66 19.27 -12.22
CA VAL A 154 8.64 20.18 -11.62
C VAL A 154 8.16 20.57 -10.20
N PRO A 155 9.00 20.43 -9.14
CA PRO A 155 10.45 20.25 -9.17
C PRO A 155 10.98 18.81 -8.98
N LEU A 156 10.15 17.76 -8.91
CA LEU A 156 10.62 16.37 -8.95
C LEU A 156 11.49 16.11 -10.21
N LEU A 157 11.10 16.68 -11.34
CA LEU A 157 11.93 16.73 -12.53
C LEU A 157 12.59 18.10 -12.68
N PRO A 158 13.79 18.17 -13.28
CA PRO A 158 14.48 19.43 -13.56
C PRO A 158 13.61 20.41 -14.35
N LYS A 159 13.69 21.69 -13.98
CA LYS A 159 13.19 22.77 -14.82
C LYS A 159 14.21 23.05 -15.94
N ILE A 160 13.87 22.65 -17.16
CA ILE A 160 14.72 22.78 -18.34
C ILE A 160 13.93 23.41 -19.49
N GLY A 161 14.51 24.41 -20.15
CA GLY A 161 13.83 25.24 -21.15
C GLY A 161 14.35 26.67 -21.10
#